data_AF-A0ABC8SUJ5-F1
#
_entry.id   AF-A0ABC8SUJ5-F1
#
_cell.length_a   1.000
_cell.length_b   1.000
_cell.length_c   1.000
_cell.angle_alpha   90.00
_cell.angle_beta   90.00
_cell.angle_gamma   90.00
#
_symmetry.space_group_name_H-M   'P 1'
#
loop_
_entity.id
_entity.type
_entity.pdbx_description
1 polymer ?
#
loop_
_entity_poly.entity_id
_entity_poly.type
_entity_poly.pdbx_seq_one_letter_code
_entity_poly.pdbx_strand_id
1 'polypeptide(L)'
;MADSGGSRIHFIRLDSENDHIYHSELFTLTKRMTRGEPQKLSFTLPIFEPHPPQYYIRAVSDFWLHAEALYTVSFQNLALPETFHVLYHTDNNVLLGAPTGSGKTISAELAMLHLFNTQPDMKVIYIAPLKAIVRERMNDWRKRLVSELGKEMVEMTGDYTPDLMALLSADIIISTPEKWDGISRNWHSRSYVTKVGLIILDEIHLLGADRGPILE
;
A
#
# COMPACT_ATOMS: atom_id res chain seq x y z
N MET A 1 7.07 51.07 -21.53
CA MET A 1 7.81 49.90 -21.01
C MET A 1 6.81 48.78 -20.82
N ALA A 2 7.01 47.66 -21.51
CA ALA A 2 5.95 46.70 -21.85
C ALA A 2 5.43 45.90 -20.64
N ASP A 3 4.12 45.97 -20.44
CA ASP A 3 3.33 45.17 -19.50
C ASP A 3 3.13 43.77 -20.08
N SER A 4 4.06 42.85 -19.80
CA SER A 4 3.86 41.42 -20.02
C SER A 4 3.08 40.84 -18.84
N GLY A 5 1.76 41.05 -18.84
CA GLY A 5 0.83 40.78 -17.75
C GLY A 5 0.66 39.30 -17.36
N GLY A 6 1.68 38.74 -16.71
CA GLY A 6 1.62 37.51 -15.93
C GLY A 6 1.70 37.80 -14.43
N SER A 7 0.86 37.15 -13.64
CA SER A 7 0.88 37.24 -12.18
C SER A 7 1.93 36.28 -11.62
N ARG A 8 2.80 36.75 -10.72
CA ARG A 8 3.76 35.89 -10.03
C ARG A 8 3.12 35.33 -8.75
N ILE A 9 3.21 34.02 -8.60
CA ILE A 9 2.72 33.26 -7.44
C ILE A 9 3.95 32.59 -6.83
N HIS A 10 4.14 32.82 -5.54
CA HIS A 10 5.16 32.17 -4.75
C HIS A 10 4.54 30.98 -4.03
N PHE A 11 5.02 29.79 -4.33
CA PHE A 11 4.59 28.58 -3.66
C PHE A 11 5.61 28.21 -2.57
N ILE A 12 5.19 28.34 -1.31
CA ILE A 12 5.99 28.09 -0.11
C ILE A 12 5.46 26.83 0.56
N ARG A 13 6.37 25.91 0.90
CA ARG A 13 6.01 24.65 1.57
C ARG A 13 6.59 24.63 2.97
N LEU A 14 5.71 24.47 3.95
CA LEU A 14 5.99 24.67 5.36
C LEU A 14 5.77 23.38 6.15
N ASP A 15 6.64 23.16 7.13
CA ASP A 15 6.34 22.27 8.25
C ASP A 15 5.13 22.78 9.04
N SER A 16 4.30 21.87 9.55
CA SER A 16 3.14 22.25 10.36
C SER A 16 3.50 22.59 11.82
N GLU A 17 4.66 22.17 12.32
CA GLU A 17 5.05 22.39 13.72
C GLU A 17 5.99 23.59 13.88
N ASN A 18 6.93 23.76 12.94
CA ASN A 18 8.03 24.71 13.09
C ASN A 18 8.06 25.82 12.01
N ASP A 19 7.05 25.88 11.14
CA ASP A 19 6.99 26.80 9.98
C ASP A 19 8.27 26.76 9.11
N HIS A 20 8.99 25.64 9.13
CA HIS A 20 10.24 25.50 8.38
C HIS A 20 9.93 25.40 6.89
N ILE A 21 10.58 26.25 6.08
CA ILE A 21 10.39 26.25 4.62
C ILE A 21 11.27 25.16 4.00
N TYR A 22 10.66 24.03 3.64
CA TYR A 22 11.35 22.93 2.95
C TYR A 22 11.62 23.24 1.49
N HIS A 23 10.70 23.97 0.84
CA HIS A 23 10.81 24.28 -0.57
C HIS A 23 10.06 25.56 -0.89
N SER A 24 10.65 26.36 -1.78
CA SER A 24 10.06 27.58 -2.29
C SER A 24 10.33 27.68 -3.78
N GLU A 25 9.27 27.89 -4.58
CA GLU A 25 9.42 28.11 -6.01
C GLU A 25 8.52 29.26 -6.47
N LEU A 26 8.96 29.93 -7.53
CA LEU A 26 8.21 31.00 -8.13
C LEU A 26 7.57 30.55 -9.43
N PHE A 27 6.26 30.73 -9.53
CA PHE A 27 5.48 30.39 -10.70
C PHE A 27 4.89 31.65 -11.35
N THR A 28 5.11 31.82 -12.65
CA THR A 28 4.53 32.95 -13.39
C THR A 28 3.29 32.47 -14.15
N LEU A 29 2.12 32.91 -13.69
CA LEU A 29 0.84 32.59 -14.29
C LEU A 29 0.50 33.62 -15.37
N THR A 30 0.51 33.20 -16.63
CA THR A 30 0.13 34.07 -17.76
C THR A 30 -1.38 34.00 -18.04
N LYS A 31 -1.96 35.06 -18.63
CA LYS A 31 -3.40 35.11 -19.02
C LYS A 31 -3.84 33.97 -19.94
N ARG A 32 -2.91 33.35 -20.69
CA ARG A 32 -3.19 32.18 -21.54
C ARG A 32 -3.35 30.92 -20.70
N MET A 33 -2.54 30.77 -19.65
CA MET A 33 -2.56 29.62 -18.75
C MET A 33 -3.81 29.62 -17.85
N THR A 34 -4.33 30.79 -17.48
CA THR A 34 -5.58 30.88 -16.68
C THR A 34 -6.83 30.43 -17.43
N ARG A 35 -6.81 30.45 -18.78
CA ARG A 35 -7.92 30.01 -19.63
C ARG A 35 -7.70 28.63 -20.24
N GLY A 36 -6.54 28.03 -20.00
CA GLY A 36 -6.14 26.74 -20.53
C GLY A 36 -6.37 25.60 -19.52
N GLU A 37 -5.67 24.49 -19.73
CA GLU A 37 -5.72 23.31 -18.87
C GLU A 37 -5.04 23.55 -17.50
N PRO A 38 -5.44 22.79 -16.46
CA PRO A 38 -4.78 22.82 -15.16
C PRO A 38 -3.28 22.61 -15.28
N GLN A 39 -2.50 23.50 -14.65
CA GLN A 39 -1.05 23.42 -14.67
C GLN A 39 -0.59 22.44 -13.59
N LYS A 40 0.14 21.40 -13.99
CA LYS A 40 0.71 20.41 -13.07
C LYS A 40 2.09 20.86 -12.61
N LEU A 41 2.25 21.08 -11.31
CA LEU A 41 3.52 21.33 -10.65
C LEU A 41 3.96 20.06 -9.93
N SER A 42 5.18 19.60 -10.20
CA SER A 42 5.75 18.40 -9.59
C SER A 42 7.02 18.79 -8.83
N PHE A 43 7.09 18.44 -7.55
CA PHE A 43 8.23 18.67 -6.69
C PHE A 43 8.37 17.50 -5.71
N THR A 44 9.56 17.35 -5.13
CA THR A 44 9.84 16.31 -4.12
C THR A 44 10.24 17.00 -2.82
N LEU A 45 9.61 16.61 -1.71
CA LEU A 45 9.96 17.10 -0.38
C LEU A 45 10.57 15.96 0.44
N PRO A 46 11.66 16.21 1.18
CA PRO A 46 12.15 15.25 2.14
C PRO A 46 11.15 15.10 3.29
N ILE A 47 10.98 13.86 3.77
CA ILE A 47 10.25 13.54 4.99
C ILE A 47 11.31 13.09 6.01
N PHE A 48 11.38 13.79 7.15
CA PHE A 48 12.35 13.52 8.21
C PHE A 48 11.68 12.77 9.36
N GLU A 49 12.43 11.99 10.15
CA GLU A 49 11.92 11.38 11.37
C GLU A 49 12.24 12.25 12.61
N PRO A 50 11.30 12.40 13.57
CA PRO A 50 9.91 11.93 13.50
C PRO A 50 9.11 12.69 12.45
N HIS A 51 8.26 11.98 11.70
CA HIS A 51 7.52 12.61 10.60
C HIS A 51 6.50 13.63 11.14
N PRO A 52 6.42 14.83 10.54
CA PRO A 52 5.40 15.79 10.93
C PRO A 52 4.02 15.23 10.57
N PRO A 53 2.95 15.67 11.25
CA PRO A 53 1.59 15.17 10.99
C PRO A 53 1.07 15.61 9.62
N GLN A 54 1.53 16.76 9.11
CA GLN A 54 1.16 17.31 7.81
C GLN A 54 2.16 18.36 7.31
N TYR A 55 2.15 18.62 5.99
CA TYR A 55 2.79 19.78 5.38
C TYR A 55 1.74 20.76 4.85
N TYR A 56 2.12 22.04 4.83
CA TYR A 56 1.32 23.09 4.21
C TYR A 56 1.93 23.52 2.89
N ILE A 57 1.11 23.61 1.84
CA ILE A 57 1.46 24.26 0.57
C ILE A 57 0.72 25.59 0.55
N ARG A 58 1.47 26.69 0.67
CA ARG A 58 0.94 28.05 0.61
C ARG A 58 1.29 28.67 -0.73
N ALA A 59 0.28 29.10 -1.49
CA ALA A 59 0.44 29.88 -2.71
C ALA A 59 0.11 31.34 -2.39
N VAL A 60 1.06 32.26 -2.58
CA VAL A 60 0.90 33.69 -2.27
C VAL A 60 1.14 34.51 -3.53
N SER A 61 0.30 35.51 -3.79
CA SER A 61 0.57 36.46 -4.87
C SER A 61 1.55 37.54 -4.43
N ASP A 62 2.55 37.83 -5.27
CA ASP A 62 3.49 38.93 -5.02
C ASP A 62 2.88 40.32 -5.26
N PHE A 63 1.72 40.38 -5.92
CA PHE A 63 1.10 41.64 -6.36
C PHE A 63 -0.16 42.01 -5.59
N TRP A 64 -0.91 41.01 -5.10
CA TRP A 64 -2.19 41.21 -4.46
C TRP A 64 -2.10 40.88 -2.98
N LEU A 65 -2.23 41.91 -2.13
CA LEU A 65 -2.31 41.75 -0.68
C LEU A 65 -3.49 40.84 -0.31
N HIS A 66 -3.26 39.91 0.63
CA HIS A 66 -4.21 38.88 1.08
C HIS A 66 -4.66 37.88 0.01
N ALA A 67 -4.08 37.88 -1.19
CA ALA A 67 -4.33 36.83 -2.17
C ALA A 67 -3.42 35.63 -1.88
N GLU A 68 -3.90 34.75 -1.02
CA GLU A 68 -3.24 33.50 -0.67
C GLU A 68 -4.18 32.30 -0.68
N ALA A 69 -3.62 31.12 -0.93
CA ALA A 69 -4.31 29.84 -0.80
C ALA A 69 -3.42 28.89 0.01
N LEU A 70 -4.03 28.17 0.95
CA LEU A 70 -3.36 27.18 1.79
C LEU A 70 -3.96 25.80 1.50
N TYR A 71 -3.11 24.83 1.19
CA TYR A 71 -3.48 23.45 0.99
C TYR A 71 -2.72 22.56 1.98
N THR A 72 -3.40 21.60 2.59
CA THR A 72 -2.82 20.72 3.62
C THR A 72 -2.60 19.33 3.04
N VAL A 73 -1.37 18.82 3.19
CA VAL A 73 -0.98 17.46 2.83
C VAL A 73 -0.78 16.67 4.12
N SER A 74 -1.74 15.81 4.47
CA SER A 74 -1.70 15.01 5.70
C SER A 74 -0.84 13.75 5.54
N PHE A 75 -0.02 13.47 6.54
CA PHE A 75 0.79 12.25 6.65
C PHE A 75 0.24 11.26 7.69
N GLN A 76 -0.98 11.48 8.20
CA GLN A 76 -1.59 10.60 9.21
C GLN A 76 -1.76 9.15 8.73
N ASN A 77 -1.88 8.94 7.41
CA ASN A 77 -1.94 7.60 6.80
C ASN A 77 -0.57 7.11 6.29
N LEU A 78 0.51 7.84 6.58
CA LEU A 78 1.88 7.53 6.17
C LEU A 78 2.69 6.81 7.26
N ALA A 79 2.13 6.66 8.46
CA ALA A 79 2.78 5.97 9.56
C ALA A 79 2.96 4.49 9.19
N LEU A 80 4.22 4.08 9.03
CA LEU A 80 4.55 2.67 8.93
C LEU A 80 4.15 1.99 10.25
N PRO A 81 3.59 0.78 10.22
CA PRO A 81 3.34 0.02 11.44
C PRO A 81 4.62 -0.07 12.28
N GLU A 82 4.53 -0.01 13.61
CA GLU A 82 5.68 -0.27 14.49
C GLU A 82 6.35 -1.63 14.20
N THR A 83 5.58 -2.55 13.62
CA THR A 83 6.03 -3.87 13.15
C THR A 83 6.85 -3.85 11.87
N PHE A 84 7.01 -2.71 11.20
CA PHE A 84 7.72 -2.59 9.91
C PHE A 84 9.11 -3.22 9.96
N HIS A 85 9.92 -2.89 10.98
CA HIS A 85 11.28 -3.42 11.07
C HIS A 85 11.28 -4.95 11.17
N VAL A 86 10.38 -5.53 11.96
CA VAL A 86 10.30 -6.99 12.12
C VAL A 86 9.81 -7.65 10.82
N LEU A 87 8.79 -7.07 10.18
CA LEU A 87 8.16 -7.65 9.00
C LEU A 87 8.98 -7.50 7.71
N TYR A 88 9.79 -6.45 7.62
CA TYR A 88 10.54 -6.11 6.40
C TYR A 88 12.04 -6.36 6.49
N HIS A 89 12.63 -6.41 7.69
CA HIS A 89 14.08 -6.64 7.84
C HIS A 89 14.42 -7.98 8.51
N THR A 90 13.43 -8.78 8.91
CA THR A 90 13.68 -10.09 9.55
C THR A 90 12.80 -11.16 8.93
N ASP A 91 13.28 -12.41 8.98
CA ASP A 91 12.55 -13.59 8.51
C ASP A 91 11.83 -14.33 9.66
N ASN A 92 11.54 -13.62 10.76
CA ASN A 92 10.90 -14.21 11.93
C ASN A 92 9.40 -14.41 11.71
N ASN A 93 8.85 -15.49 12.28
CA ASN A 93 7.41 -15.67 12.36
C ASN A 93 6.80 -14.62 13.30
N VAL A 94 5.78 -13.89 12.84
CA VAL A 94 5.14 -12.80 13.59
C VAL A 94 3.67 -13.13 13.85
N LEU A 95 3.25 -12.98 15.11
CA LEU A 95 1.84 -12.94 15.49
C LEU A 95 1.43 -11.49 15.76
N LEU A 96 0.57 -10.93 14.90
CA LEU A 96 0.10 -9.56 15.02
C LEU A 96 -1.31 -9.51 15.62
N GLY A 97 -1.38 -9.27 16.93
CA GLY A 97 -2.65 -9.01 17.62
C GLY A 97 -2.99 -7.52 17.62
N ALA A 98 -3.84 -7.09 16.70
CA ALA A 98 -4.32 -5.70 16.65
C ALA A 98 -5.82 -5.63 16.30
N PRO A 99 -6.57 -4.61 16.77
CA PRO A 99 -7.96 -4.39 16.39
C PRO A 99 -8.17 -4.26 14.87
N THR A 100 -9.41 -4.44 14.40
CA THR A 100 -9.76 -4.16 13.00
C THR A 100 -9.59 -2.66 12.72
N GLY A 101 -8.98 -2.31 11.58
CA GLY A 101 -8.64 -0.93 11.22
C GLY A 101 -7.24 -0.47 11.65
N SER A 102 -6.49 -1.27 12.43
CA SER A 102 -5.14 -0.92 12.90
C SER A 102 -4.01 -1.20 11.90
N GLY A 103 -4.30 -1.43 10.62
CA GLY A 103 -3.26 -1.61 9.59
C GLY A 103 -2.67 -3.04 9.48
N LYS A 104 -3.36 -4.07 9.97
CA LYS A 104 -2.94 -5.48 9.79
C LYS A 104 -2.73 -5.86 8.31
N THR A 105 -3.58 -5.33 7.42
CA THR A 105 -3.45 -5.52 5.97
C THR A 105 -2.13 -4.97 5.44
N ILE A 106 -1.72 -3.77 5.88
CA ILE A 106 -0.44 -3.16 5.47
C ILE A 106 0.72 -4.01 5.99
N SER A 107 0.61 -4.55 7.20
CA SER A 107 1.62 -5.48 7.75
C SER A 107 1.76 -6.74 6.88
N ALA A 108 0.65 -7.31 6.40
CA ALA A 108 0.67 -8.42 5.47
C ALA A 108 1.36 -8.05 4.14
N GLU A 109 1.02 -6.89 3.57
CA GLU A 109 1.64 -6.38 2.33
C GLU A 109 3.15 -6.18 2.49
N LEU A 110 3.60 -5.63 3.62
CA LEU A 110 5.02 -5.45 3.92
C LEU A 110 5.78 -6.79 3.94
N ALA A 111 5.19 -7.83 4.55
CA ALA A 111 5.79 -9.16 4.54
C ALA A 111 5.86 -9.76 3.12
N MET A 112 4.85 -9.51 2.28
CA MET A 112 4.89 -9.93 0.86
C MET A 112 6.00 -9.21 0.09
N LEU A 113 6.13 -7.90 0.28
CA LEU A 113 7.17 -7.09 -0.37
C LEU A 113 8.57 -7.56 0.05
N HIS A 114 8.76 -7.90 1.33
CA HIS A 114 10.01 -8.46 1.82
C HIS A 114 10.34 -9.79 1.14
N LEU A 115 9.37 -10.71 1.07
CA LEU A 115 9.57 -11.98 0.37
C LEU A 115 9.94 -11.76 -1.10
N PHE A 116 9.20 -10.91 -1.83
CA PHE A 116 9.48 -10.69 -3.25
C PHE A 116 10.81 -9.98 -3.50
N ASN A 117 11.31 -9.20 -2.54
CA ASN A 117 12.61 -8.57 -2.63
C ASN A 117 13.76 -9.56 -2.35
N THR A 118 13.60 -10.45 -1.37
CA THR A 118 14.65 -11.40 -0.96
C THR A 118 14.64 -12.71 -1.75
N GLN A 119 13.45 -13.21 -2.10
CA GLN A 119 13.22 -14.48 -2.78
C GLN A 119 12.14 -14.31 -3.88
N PRO A 120 12.51 -13.71 -5.05
CA PRO A 120 11.53 -13.31 -6.08
C PRO A 120 10.71 -14.45 -6.69
N ASP A 121 11.22 -15.68 -6.63
CA ASP A 121 10.61 -16.89 -7.22
C ASP A 121 9.65 -17.63 -6.25
N MET A 122 9.58 -17.20 -5.00
CA MET A 122 8.73 -17.80 -3.98
C MET A 122 7.30 -17.28 -4.06
N LYS A 123 6.37 -18.12 -3.58
CA LYS A 123 4.94 -17.85 -3.57
C LYS A 123 4.46 -17.44 -2.18
N VAL A 124 3.45 -16.57 -2.16
CA VAL A 124 2.72 -16.15 -0.98
C VAL A 124 1.38 -16.86 -0.94
N ILE A 125 1.03 -17.41 0.23
CA ILE A 125 -0.32 -17.91 0.51
C ILE A 125 -0.98 -16.98 1.52
N TYR A 126 -2.10 -16.36 1.13
CA TYR A 126 -2.93 -15.58 2.03
C TYR A 126 -4.20 -16.36 2.36
N ILE A 127 -4.41 -16.66 3.64
CA ILE A 127 -5.56 -17.40 4.13
C ILE A 127 -6.49 -16.42 4.82
N ALA A 128 -7.72 -16.31 4.31
CA ALA A 128 -8.76 -15.48 4.91
C ALA A 128 -9.92 -16.36 5.39
N PRO A 129 -10.56 -16.03 6.54
CA PRO A 129 -11.60 -16.88 7.11
C PRO A 129 -12.92 -16.83 6.33
N LEU A 130 -13.16 -15.73 5.60
CA LEU A 130 -14.41 -15.49 4.89
C LEU A 130 -14.15 -15.20 3.40
N LYS A 131 -14.98 -15.77 2.52
CA LYS A 131 -14.94 -15.50 1.07
C LYS A 131 -15.13 -14.02 0.72
N ALA A 132 -15.85 -13.27 1.54
CA ALA A 132 -16.00 -11.82 1.37
C ALA A 132 -14.64 -11.10 1.45
N ILE A 133 -13.81 -11.47 2.42
CA ILE A 133 -12.45 -10.91 2.60
C ILE A 133 -11.55 -11.33 1.43
N VAL A 134 -11.65 -12.58 0.97
CA VAL A 134 -10.93 -13.04 -0.23
C VAL A 134 -11.24 -12.17 -1.44
N ARG A 135 -12.52 -11.93 -1.74
CA ARG A 135 -12.95 -11.13 -2.89
C ARG A 135 -12.55 -9.66 -2.76
N GLU A 136 -12.65 -9.10 -1.56
CA GLU A 136 -12.18 -7.74 -1.27
C GLU A 136 -10.68 -7.61 -1.57
N ARG A 137 -9.86 -8.50 -1.01
CA ARG A 137 -8.41 -8.49 -1.19
C ARG A 137 -7.99 -8.75 -2.63
N MET A 138 -8.64 -9.70 -3.31
CA MET A 138 -8.41 -9.93 -4.75
C MET A 138 -8.63 -8.66 -5.57
N ASN A 139 -9.69 -7.90 -5.30
CA ASN A 139 -9.99 -6.69 -6.06
C ASN A 139 -9.05 -5.52 -5.73
N ASP A 140 -8.69 -5.37 -4.46
CA ASP A 140 -7.81 -4.29 -3.99
C ASP A 140 -6.36 -4.52 -4.43
N TRP A 141 -5.79 -5.67 -4.09
CA TRP A 141 -4.40 -6.00 -4.40
C TRP A 141 -4.15 -6.20 -5.89
N ARG A 142 -5.13 -6.65 -6.68
CA ARG A 142 -4.96 -6.79 -8.13
C ARG A 142 -4.68 -5.44 -8.79
N LYS A 143 -5.33 -4.39 -8.30
CA LYS A 143 -5.19 -3.03 -8.86
C LYS A 143 -3.94 -2.32 -8.35
N ARG A 144 -3.64 -2.48 -7.07
CA ARG A 144 -2.57 -1.73 -6.39
C ARG A 144 -1.27 -2.52 -6.37
N LEU A 145 -1.24 -3.62 -5.63
CA LEU A 145 -0.01 -4.35 -5.34
C LEU A 145 0.51 -5.13 -6.56
N VAL A 146 -0.34 -5.94 -7.18
CA VAL A 146 0.08 -6.92 -8.19
C VAL A 146 0.37 -6.27 -9.53
N SER A 147 -0.46 -5.30 -9.93
CA SER A 147 -0.21 -4.53 -11.15
C SER A 147 1.07 -3.69 -11.07
N GLU A 148 1.43 -3.17 -9.89
CA GLU A 148 2.64 -2.37 -9.72
C GLU A 148 3.90 -3.24 -9.63
N LEU A 149 3.81 -4.43 -9.03
CA LEU A 149 4.95 -5.34 -8.88
C LEU A 149 5.19 -6.23 -10.11
N GLY A 150 4.29 -6.23 -11.10
CA GLY A 150 4.36 -7.13 -12.26
C GLY A 150 4.23 -8.61 -11.87
N LYS A 151 3.47 -8.89 -10.82
CA LYS A 151 3.24 -10.23 -10.27
C LYS A 151 1.90 -10.79 -10.76
N GLU A 152 1.61 -12.05 -10.47
CA GLU A 152 0.32 -12.69 -10.75
C GLU A 152 -0.38 -13.15 -9.47
N MET A 153 -1.72 -13.03 -9.43
CA MET A 153 -2.52 -13.54 -8.32
C MET A 153 -3.70 -14.39 -8.76
N VAL A 154 -4.05 -15.36 -7.93
CA VAL A 154 -5.22 -16.21 -8.12
C VAL A 154 -6.01 -16.42 -6.83
N GLU A 155 -7.32 -16.51 -6.98
CA GLU A 155 -8.22 -16.99 -5.95
C GLU A 155 -8.30 -18.52 -6.00
N MET A 156 -8.27 -19.17 -4.84
CA MET A 156 -8.47 -20.61 -4.71
C MET A 156 -9.41 -20.90 -3.53
N THR A 157 -10.70 -21.04 -3.81
CA THR A 157 -11.74 -21.28 -2.79
C THR A 157 -12.49 -22.58 -3.05
N GLY A 158 -13.45 -22.92 -2.17
CA GLY A 158 -14.30 -24.10 -2.37
C GLY A 158 -15.13 -24.05 -3.66
N ASP A 159 -15.53 -22.86 -4.11
CA ASP A 159 -16.42 -22.69 -5.28
C ASP A 159 -15.63 -22.46 -6.57
N TYR A 160 -14.34 -22.13 -6.45
CA TYR A 160 -13.49 -21.77 -7.57
C TYR A 160 -12.10 -22.36 -7.38
N THR A 161 -11.78 -23.33 -8.24
CA THR A 161 -10.42 -23.87 -8.39
C THR A 161 -9.85 -23.37 -9.71
N PRO A 162 -8.82 -22.52 -9.67
CA PRO A 162 -8.16 -22.08 -10.89
C PRO A 162 -7.42 -23.25 -11.54
N ASP A 163 -7.18 -23.12 -12.84
CA ASP A 163 -6.43 -24.12 -13.60
C ASP A 163 -5.00 -24.27 -13.07
N LEU A 164 -4.43 -25.47 -13.25
CA LEU A 164 -3.07 -25.76 -12.78
C LEU A 164 -2.03 -24.77 -13.31
N MET A 165 -2.17 -24.33 -14.57
CA MET A 165 -1.27 -23.34 -15.17
C MET A 165 -1.34 -22.00 -14.43
N ALA A 166 -2.54 -21.55 -14.05
CA ALA A 166 -2.71 -20.32 -13.30
C ALA A 166 -2.13 -20.42 -11.88
N LEU A 167 -2.24 -21.60 -11.23
CA LEU A 167 -1.60 -21.85 -9.94
C LEU A 167 -0.06 -21.86 -10.02
N LEU A 168 0.48 -22.43 -11.10
CA LEU A 168 1.93 -22.47 -11.33
C LEU A 168 2.49 -21.08 -11.62
N SER A 169 1.77 -20.24 -12.37
CA SER A 169 2.19 -18.88 -12.70
C SER A 169 1.96 -17.87 -11.58
N ALA A 170 1.00 -18.08 -10.69
CA ALA A 170 0.65 -17.11 -9.65
C ALA A 170 1.73 -16.96 -8.57
N ASP A 171 2.12 -15.74 -8.25
CA ASP A 171 3.00 -15.42 -7.12
C ASP A 171 2.22 -15.32 -5.80
N ILE A 172 0.96 -14.90 -5.86
CA ILE A 172 0.07 -14.76 -4.69
C ILE A 172 -1.15 -15.66 -4.88
N ILE A 173 -1.41 -16.52 -3.89
CA ILE A 173 -2.59 -17.38 -3.86
C ILE A 173 -3.42 -17.00 -2.64
N ILE A 174 -4.65 -16.53 -2.88
CA ILE A 174 -5.61 -16.21 -1.82
C ILE A 174 -6.56 -17.40 -1.66
N SER A 175 -6.67 -17.94 -0.45
CA SER A 175 -7.44 -19.16 -0.19
C SER A 175 -8.23 -19.12 1.13
N THR A 176 -9.15 -20.06 1.30
CA THR A 176 -9.79 -20.32 2.60
C THR A 176 -9.03 -21.42 3.35
N PRO A 177 -9.12 -21.48 4.70
CA PRO A 177 -8.41 -22.46 5.51
C PRO A 177 -8.67 -23.91 5.05
N GLU A 178 -9.94 -24.24 4.78
CA GLU A 178 -10.35 -25.59 4.40
C GLU A 178 -9.78 -25.99 3.04
N LYS A 179 -9.74 -25.03 2.10
CA LYS A 179 -9.23 -25.28 0.77
C LYS A 179 -7.71 -25.45 0.78
N TRP A 180 -7.01 -24.63 1.56
CA TRP A 180 -5.57 -24.74 1.74
C TRP A 180 -5.19 -26.04 2.45
N ASP A 181 -5.89 -26.42 3.53
CA ASP A 181 -5.66 -27.68 4.26
C ASP A 181 -5.69 -28.88 3.30
N GLY A 182 -6.78 -29.05 2.55
CA GLY A 182 -6.91 -30.15 1.59
C GLY A 182 -5.81 -30.20 0.52
N ILE A 183 -5.20 -29.05 0.21
CA ILE A 183 -4.11 -28.97 -0.76
C ILE A 183 -2.75 -29.28 -0.14
N SER A 184 -2.52 -28.77 1.06
CA SER A 184 -1.28 -28.94 1.80
C SER A 184 -1.01 -30.39 2.20
N ARG A 185 -2.04 -31.23 2.38
CA ARG A 185 -1.87 -32.66 2.74
C ARG A 185 -1.05 -33.47 1.74
N ASN A 186 -1.13 -33.14 0.45
CA ASN A 186 -0.34 -33.78 -0.62
C ASN A 186 0.71 -32.83 -1.21
N TRP A 187 1.43 -32.11 -0.35
CA TRP A 187 2.38 -31.07 -0.78
C TRP A 187 3.54 -31.60 -1.64
N HIS A 188 4.05 -32.80 -1.37
CA HIS A 188 5.18 -33.39 -2.10
C HIS A 188 4.94 -33.56 -3.61
N SER A 189 3.68 -33.75 -4.01
CA SER A 189 3.34 -33.95 -5.43
C SER A 189 3.03 -32.63 -6.15
N ARG A 190 3.07 -31.50 -5.44
CA ARG A 190 2.61 -30.19 -5.94
C ARG A 190 3.74 -29.18 -5.84
N SER A 191 4.40 -28.94 -6.97
CA SER A 191 5.52 -28.00 -7.10
C SER A 191 5.18 -26.56 -6.70
N TYR A 192 3.91 -26.14 -6.76
CA TYR A 192 3.48 -24.83 -6.30
C TYR A 192 3.40 -24.73 -4.77
N VAL A 193 3.17 -25.84 -4.05
CA VAL A 193 3.16 -25.87 -2.58
C VAL A 193 4.58 -25.86 -2.03
N THR A 194 5.51 -26.55 -2.70
CA THR A 194 6.93 -26.58 -2.29
C THR A 194 7.65 -25.24 -2.51
N LYS A 195 7.07 -24.34 -3.31
CA LYS A 195 7.60 -22.99 -3.57
C LYS A 195 6.99 -21.91 -2.67
N VAL A 196 6.23 -22.29 -1.65
CA VAL A 196 5.66 -21.32 -0.70
C VAL A 196 6.74 -20.83 0.24
N GLY A 197 7.03 -19.53 0.20
CA GLY A 197 7.98 -18.87 1.09
C GLY A 197 7.31 -18.10 2.24
N LEU A 198 6.03 -17.74 2.10
CA LEU A 198 5.28 -16.99 3.10
C LEU A 198 3.84 -17.48 3.18
N ILE A 199 3.35 -17.69 4.40
CA ILE A 199 1.94 -17.95 4.70
C ILE A 199 1.46 -16.85 5.63
N ILE A 200 0.38 -16.16 5.24
CA ILE A 200 -0.28 -15.15 6.04
C ILE A 200 -1.66 -15.67 6.42
N LEU A 201 -1.93 -15.70 7.72
CA LEU A 201 -3.22 -16.08 8.29
C LEU A 201 -3.93 -14.82 8.77
N ASP A 202 -4.94 -14.37 8.03
CA ASP A 202 -5.72 -13.20 8.42
C ASP A 202 -6.85 -13.57 9.36
N GLU A 203 -7.17 -12.66 10.28
CA GLU A 203 -8.19 -12.81 11.32
C GLU A 203 -8.19 -14.21 11.98
N ILE A 204 -7.00 -14.65 12.40
CA ILE A 204 -6.75 -15.97 13.02
C ILE A 204 -7.69 -16.28 14.19
N HIS A 205 -8.17 -15.24 14.89
CA HIS A 205 -9.12 -15.37 15.98
C HIS A 205 -10.48 -15.94 15.55
N LEU A 206 -10.84 -15.83 14.26
CA LEU A 206 -12.06 -16.40 13.69
C LEU A 206 -11.92 -17.88 13.32
N LEU A 207 -10.70 -18.40 13.25
CA LEU A 207 -10.44 -19.79 12.82
C LEU A 207 -10.84 -20.83 13.89
N GLY A 208 -11.06 -20.42 15.14
CA GLY A 208 -11.41 -21.32 16.25
C GLY A 208 -12.84 -21.19 16.79
N ALA A 209 -13.66 -20.25 16.28
CA ALA A 209 -14.91 -19.88 16.93
C ALA A 209 -16.13 -20.75 16.55
N ASP A 210 -16.14 -21.41 15.38
CA ASP A 210 -17.36 -22.07 14.88
C ASP A 210 -17.15 -23.32 13.99
N ARG A 211 -15.90 -23.76 13.79
CA ARG A 211 -15.58 -24.95 12.97
C ARG A 211 -14.47 -25.73 13.67
N GLY A 212 -14.67 -27.03 13.85
CA GLY A 212 -13.80 -27.92 14.64
C GLY A 212 -12.33 -27.98 14.18
N PRO A 213 -11.51 -28.84 14.82
CA PRO A 213 -10.05 -28.80 14.73
C PRO A 213 -9.58 -29.23 13.33
N ILE A 214 -9.42 -28.25 12.44
CA ILE A 214 -8.80 -28.42 11.13
C ILE A 214 -7.40 -27.78 11.12
N LEU A 215 -7.07 -26.99 12.15
CA LEU A 215 -5.80 -26.30 12.34
C LEU A 215 -5.28 -26.55 13.77
N GLU A 216 -4.78 -27.76 14.01
CA GLU A 216 -3.84 -28.08 15.10
C GLU A 216 -2.65 -28.86 14.52
#